data_AF-A0A965IGE6-F1
#
_entry.id   AF-A0A965IGE6-F1
#
_cell.length_a   1.000
_cell.length_b   1.000
_cell.length_c   1.000
_cell.angle_alpha   90.00
_cell.angle_beta   90.00
_cell.angle_gamma   90.00
#
_symmetry.space_group_name_H-M   'P 1'
#
loop_
_entity.id
_entity.type
_entity.pdbx_description
1 polymer ?
#
loop_
_entity_poly.entity_id
_entity_poly.type
_entity_poly.pdbx_seq_one_letter_code
_entity_poly.pdbx_strand_id
1 'polypeptide(L)' 'EPFGLPTLVIRRRPSTLFDYAYDDFELVGYRCHPAIKAPVAV' A
#
# COMPACT_ATOMS: atom_id res chain seq x y z
N GLU A 1 -7.54 -14.29 13.42
CA GLU A 1 -6.87 -13.30 14.29
C GLU A 1 -6.22 -12.25 13.42
N PRO A 2 -6.29 -10.95 13.76
CA PRO A 2 -5.67 -9.88 12.97
C PRO A 2 -4.13 -9.96 13.01
N PHE A 3 -3.48 -9.61 11.91
CA PHE A 3 -2.03 -9.40 11.87
C PHE A 3 -1.65 -8.00 12.36
N GLY A 4 -0.37 -7.83 12.73
CA GLY A 4 0.21 -6.53 13.04
C GLY A 4 0.15 -5.57 11.84
N LEU A 5 0.14 -4.26 12.14
CA LEU A 5 0.07 -3.22 11.11
C LEU A 5 1.38 -3.14 10.31
N PRO A 6 1.30 -2.91 8.98
CA PRO A 6 2.48 -2.62 8.17
C PRO A 6 3.00 -1.20 8.44
N THR A 7 4.18 -0.90 7.90
CA THR A 7 4.69 0.47 7.81
C THR A 7 4.80 0.88 6.35
N LEU A 8 4.28 2.07 6.01
CA LEU A 8 4.47 2.68 4.69
C LEU A 8 5.69 3.59 4.73
N VAL A 9 6.70 3.27 3.93
CA VAL A 9 7.89 4.09 3.73
C VAL A 9 7.75 4.86 2.43
N ILE A 10 7.94 6.18 2.48
CA ILE A 10 7.96 7.06 1.31
C ILE A 10 9.44 7.38 1.02
N ARG A 11 10.00 6.77 -0.02
CA ARG A 11 11.42 6.83 -0.41
C ARG A 11 11.82 8.17 -1.03
N ARG A 12 10.91 8.81 -1.76
CA ARG A 12 11.12 10.10 -2.43
C ARG A 12 10.00 11.07 -2.12
N ARG A 13 10.29 12.37 -2.07
CA ARG A 13 9.29 13.43 -1.90
C ARG A 13 9.49 14.49 -3.00
N PRO A 14 8.88 14.32 -4.18
CA PRO A 14 8.97 15.28 -5.27
C PRO A 14 8.27 16.60 -4.94
N SER A 15 8.50 17.61 -5.78
CA SER A 15 8.00 18.98 -5.60
C SER A 15 6.49 19.13 -5.86
N THR A 16 5.87 18.20 -6.59
CA THR A 16 4.43 18.15 -6.83
C THR A 16 3.86 16.76 -6.56
N LEU A 17 2.59 16.73 -6.15
CA LEU A 17 1.86 15.49 -5.87
C LEU A 17 1.73 14.58 -7.11
N PHE A 18 1.77 15.15 -8.31
CA PHE A 18 1.59 14.39 -9.55
C PHE A 18 2.85 13.65 -10.02
N ASP A 19 4.01 13.90 -9.40
CA ASP A 19 5.30 13.32 -9.80
C ASP A 19 5.64 12.03 -9.06
N TYR A 20 4.77 11.58 -8.14
CA TYR A 20 4.98 10.32 -7.42
C TYR A 20 4.82 9.12 -8.35
N ALA A 21 5.75 8.17 -8.24
CA ALA A 21 5.74 6.90 -8.94
C ALA A 21 5.48 5.74 -7.95
N TYR A 22 5.13 4.57 -8.48
CA TYR A 22 4.92 3.38 -7.65
C TYR A 22 6.16 3.05 -6.79
N ASP A 23 7.35 3.15 -7.38
CA ASP A 23 8.62 2.85 -6.72
C ASP A 23 9.01 3.83 -5.60
N ASP A 24 8.27 4.94 -5.44
CA ASP A 24 8.49 5.88 -4.33
C ASP A 24 7.91 5.37 -3.01
N PHE A 25 7.08 4.32 -3.04
CA PHE A 25 6.39 3.78 -1.89
C PHE A 25 6.80 2.33 -1.63
N GLU A 26 7.02 2.01 -0.37
CA GLU A 26 7.36 0.66 0.05
C GLU A 26 6.54 0.27 1.28
N LEU A 27 5.86 -0.87 1.21
CA LEU A 27 5.20 -1.48 2.36
C LEU A 27 6.15 -2.45 3.03
N VAL A 28 6.60 -2.09 4.23
CA VAL A 28 7.46 -2.95 5.07
C VAL A 28 6.59 -3.74 6.03
N GLY A 29 6.82 -5.06 6.08
CA GLY A 29 6.15 -5.95 7.04
C GLY A 29 4.68 -6.22 6.75
N TYR A 30 4.22 -6.05 5.50
CA TYR A 30 2.84 -6.35 5.14
C TYR A 30 2.51 -7.84 5.22
N ARG A 31 1.56 -8.18 6.08
CA ARG A 31 1.00 -9.53 6.22
C ARG A 31 -0.52 -9.43 6.11
N CYS A 32 -1.10 -10.24 5.24
CA CYS A 32 -2.54 -10.28 5.03
C CYS A 32 -3.07 -11.71 5.02
N HIS A 33 -4.37 -11.84 5.31
CA HIS A 33 -5.09 -13.09 5.11
C HIS A 33 -5.31 -13.33 3.60
N PRO A 34 -5.71 -14.55 3.19
CA PRO A 34 -6.05 -14.82 1.80
C PRO A 34 -7.05 -13.79 1.25
N ALA A 35 -6.82 -13.35 0.01
CA ALA A 35 -7.66 -12.36 -0.64
C ALA A 35 -9.12 -12.86 -0.75
N ILE A 36 -10.06 -12.01 -0.35
CA ILE A 36 -11.49 -12.30 -0.45
C ILE A 36 -12.03 -11.56 -1.68
N LYS A 37 -12.42 -12.30 -2.71
CA LYS A 37 -12.99 -11.74 -3.94
C LYS A 37 -14.49 -11.47 -3.74
N ALA A 38 -14.93 -10.25 -4.02
CA ALA A 38 -16.34 -9.87 -4.01
C ALA A 38 -16.70 -9.12 -5.31
N PRO A 39 -17.94 -9.26 -5.83
CA PRO A 39 -18.38 -8.53 -6.99
C PRO A 39 -18.56 -7.03 -6.67
N VAL A 40 -18.28 -6.19 -7.65
CA VAL A 40 -18.61 -4.75 -7.59
C VAL A 40 -20.06 -4.60 -8.06
N ALA A 41 -20.90 -3.93 -7.26
CA ALA A 41 -22.24 -3.57 -7.69
C ALA A 41 -22.16 -2.41 -8.69
N VAL A 42 -22.89 -2.53 -9.80
CA VAL A 42 -22.95 -1.54 -10.89
C VAL A 42 -24.33 -0.90 -10.91
#